data_AF-A0A1A7X9K9-F1
#
_entry.id   AF-A0A1A7X9K9-F1
#
_cell.length_a   1.000
_cell.length_b   1.000
_cell.length_c   1.000
_cell.angle_alpha   90.00
_cell.angle_beta   90.00
_cell.angle_gamma   90.00
#
_symmetry.space_group_name_H-M   'P 1'
#
loop_
_entity.id
_entity.type
_entity.pdbx_description
1 polymer ?
#
loop_
_entity_poly.entity_id
_entity_poly.type
_entity_poly.pdbx_seq_one_letter_code
_entity_poly.pdbx_strand_id
1 'polypeptide(L)'
;MAPSGPRSIKRGCQRVLYWIPVLFIALIVAWSYYAYVLQLCIESIEDTGEKVVYLLAYHVIFIMFVWAYWKTIFTRPMNPLKEFQLSHSDKELLEREDRGESQQEILRRIAKDLPIYTRTNSGAIRFCERCQLLKPDRCHHCSVCDKCILKMDHHCPWVNNCVGFSNYKFFMLFLAYSLLYCLFITATDLQYFIKFWT
;
A
#
# COMPACT_ATOMS: atom_id res chain seq x y z
N MET A 1 18.14 8.84 -25.86
CA MET A 1 18.76 8.10 -24.73
C MET A 1 19.31 9.13 -23.76
N ALA A 2 18.64 9.39 -22.64
CA ALA A 2 19.13 10.34 -21.63
C ALA A 2 20.22 9.67 -20.76
N PRO A 3 21.29 10.39 -20.38
CA PRO A 3 22.44 9.78 -19.72
C PRO A 3 22.08 9.38 -18.28
N SER A 4 22.49 8.18 -17.88
CA SER A 4 22.37 7.64 -16.53
C SER A 4 23.31 8.38 -15.57
N GLY A 5 22.91 9.56 -15.10
CA GLY A 5 23.66 10.35 -14.12
C GLY A 5 23.60 9.78 -12.68
N PRO A 6 24.25 10.46 -11.70
CA PRO A 6 24.32 10.07 -10.29
C PRO A 6 22.96 9.96 -9.57
N ARG A 7 21.87 10.42 -10.20
CA ARG A 7 20.48 10.16 -9.78
C ARG A 7 20.11 8.68 -9.86
N SER A 8 20.75 7.90 -10.74
CA SER A 8 20.50 6.46 -10.91
C SER A 8 20.97 5.63 -9.71
N ILE A 9 22.17 5.91 -9.18
CA ILE A 9 22.72 5.22 -8.00
C ILE A 9 21.91 5.56 -6.74
N LYS A 10 21.54 6.83 -6.54
CA LYS A 10 20.68 7.26 -5.43
C LYS A 10 19.29 6.58 -5.48
N ARG A 11 18.70 6.43 -6.68
CA ARG A 11 17.44 5.72 -6.89
C ARG A 11 17.57 4.21 -6.62
N GLY A 12 18.72 3.60 -6.90
CA GLY A 12 19.02 2.20 -6.60
C GLY A 12 19.09 1.92 -5.09
N CYS A 13 19.90 2.67 -4.34
CA CYS A 13 19.98 2.53 -2.88
C CYS A 13 18.64 2.82 -2.20
N GLN A 14 17.91 3.86 -2.64
CA GLN A 14 16.60 4.19 -2.07
C GLN A 14 15.58 3.06 -2.25
N ARG A 15 15.60 2.34 -3.38
CA ARG A 15 14.72 1.19 -3.60
C ARG A 15 14.94 0.06 -2.61
N VAL A 16 16.19 -0.19 -2.21
CA VAL A 16 16.53 -1.23 -1.21
C VAL A 16 16.07 -0.78 0.18
N LEU A 17 16.33 0.47 0.55
CA LEU A 17 15.96 1.01 1.86
C LEU A 17 14.45 0.96 2.11
N TYR A 18 13.62 1.14 1.07
CA TYR A 18 12.16 1.05 1.21
C TYR A 18 11.63 -0.35 1.53
N TRP A 19 12.44 -1.40 1.35
CA TRP A 19 12.07 -2.77 1.78
C TRP A 19 12.39 -3.06 3.24
N ILE A 20 13.18 -2.22 3.93
CA ILE A 20 13.55 -2.44 5.33
C ILE A 20 12.32 -2.65 6.23
N PRO A 21 11.25 -1.81 6.17
CA PRO A 21 10.08 -2.02 7.02
C PRO A 21 9.36 -3.34 6.73
N VAL A 22 9.31 -3.78 5.47
CA VAL A 22 8.69 -5.07 5.09
C VAL A 22 9.51 -6.23 5.62
N LEU A 23 10.85 -6.18 5.48
CA LEU A 23 11.75 -7.20 6.02
C LEU A 23 11.66 -7.27 7.55
N PHE A 24 11.57 -6.13 8.21
CA PHE A 24 11.39 -6.06 9.66
C PHE A 24 10.11 -6.78 10.12
N ILE A 25 8.98 -6.50 9.47
CA ILE A 25 7.71 -7.21 9.76
C ILE A 25 7.84 -8.70 9.46
N ALA A 26 8.46 -9.08 8.34
CA ALA A 26 8.66 -10.49 7.98
C ALA A 26 9.49 -11.24 9.03
N LEU A 27 10.53 -10.60 9.58
CA LEU A 27 11.36 -11.16 10.65
C LEU A 27 10.57 -11.34 11.96
N ILE A 28 9.77 -10.34 12.36
CA ILE A 28 8.90 -10.45 13.54
C ILE A 28 7.89 -11.58 13.36
N VAL A 29 7.26 -11.67 12.20
CA VAL A 29 6.28 -12.71 11.90
C VAL A 29 6.92 -14.09 11.93
N ALA A 30 8.10 -14.25 11.31
CA ALA A 30 8.83 -15.52 11.32
C ALA A 30 9.25 -15.94 12.74
N TRP A 31 9.76 -15.00 13.54
CA TRP A 31 10.07 -15.24 14.94
C TRP A 31 8.82 -15.60 15.77
N SER A 32 7.72 -14.89 15.57
CA SER A 32 6.46 -15.18 16.27
C SER A 32 5.91 -16.57 15.92
N TYR A 33 6.09 -17.02 14.67
CA TYR A 33 5.76 -18.38 14.26
C TYR A 33 6.63 -19.41 14.95
N TYR A 34 7.95 -19.20 14.97
CA TYR A 34 8.88 -20.07 15.71
C TYR A 34 8.49 -20.17 17.19
N ALA A 35 8.28 -19.03 17.85
CA ALA A 35 7.96 -18.97 19.27
C ALA A 35 6.62 -19.66 19.58
N TYR A 36 5.58 -19.35 18.82
CA TYR A 36 4.25 -19.91 19.07
C TYR A 36 4.17 -21.41 18.74
N VAL A 37 4.70 -21.83 17.59
CA VAL A 37 4.57 -23.22 17.12
C VAL A 37 5.54 -24.13 17.85
N LEU A 38 6.83 -23.78 17.92
CA LEU A 38 7.84 -24.68 18.50
C LEU A 38 7.90 -24.53 20.03
N GLN A 39 8.16 -23.32 20.53
CA GLN A 39 8.42 -23.12 21.96
C GLN A 39 7.13 -23.27 22.80
N LEU A 40 6.03 -22.67 22.37
CA LEU A 40 4.77 -22.79 23.09
C LEU A 40 4.08 -24.13 22.78
N CYS A 41 3.57 -24.31 21.55
CA CYS A 41 2.71 -25.46 21.24
C CYS A 41 3.42 -26.82 21.34
N ILE A 42 4.65 -26.95 20.85
CA ILE A 42 5.34 -28.25 20.85
C ILE A 42 6.00 -28.53 22.20
N GLU A 43 6.79 -27.59 22.72
CA GLU A 43 7.60 -27.79 23.94
C GLU A 43 6.85 -27.54 25.25
N SER A 44 5.99 -26.52 25.33
CA SER A 44 5.36 -26.10 26.60
C SER A 44 3.98 -26.75 26.85
N ILE A 45 3.19 -26.99 25.80
CA ILE A 45 1.85 -27.60 25.93
C ILE A 45 1.99 -29.12 26.04
N GLU A 46 1.57 -29.68 27.18
CA GLU A 46 1.58 -31.13 27.42
C GLU A 46 0.32 -31.81 26.85
N ASP A 47 -0.85 -31.18 26.95
CA ASP A 47 -2.10 -31.75 26.45
C ASP A 47 -2.12 -31.82 24.91
N THR A 48 -2.36 -33.03 24.39
CA THR A 48 -2.32 -33.27 22.95
C THR A 48 -3.54 -32.68 22.24
N GLY A 49 -4.72 -32.64 22.90
CA GLY A 49 -5.93 -32.07 22.33
C GLY A 49 -5.81 -30.56 22.13
N GLU A 50 -5.43 -29.84 23.19
CA GLU A 50 -5.16 -28.40 23.17
C GLU A 50 -4.12 -28.05 22.11
N LYS A 51 -3.01 -28.79 22.06
CA LYS A 51 -1.94 -28.62 21.07
C LYS A 51 -2.47 -28.68 19.64
N VAL A 52 -3.27 -29.71 19.31
CA VAL A 52 -3.83 -29.86 17.96
C VAL A 52 -4.79 -28.72 17.63
N VAL A 53 -5.67 -28.35 18.57
CA VAL A 53 -6.66 -27.27 18.36
C VAL A 53 -5.96 -25.93 18.12
N TYR A 54 -4.98 -25.58 18.96
CA TYR A 54 -4.24 -24.31 18.83
C TYR A 54 -3.42 -24.28 17.56
N LEU A 55 -2.72 -25.35 17.20
CA LEU A 55 -1.97 -25.41 15.95
C LEU A 55 -2.88 -25.23 14.73
N LEU A 56 -4.01 -25.94 14.66
CA LEU A 56 -4.92 -25.82 13.51
C LEU A 56 -5.50 -24.41 13.38
N ALA A 57 -6.01 -23.86 14.48
CA ALA A 57 -6.58 -22.50 14.48
C ALA A 57 -5.51 -21.45 14.14
N TYR A 58 -4.32 -21.57 14.74
CA TYR A 58 -3.18 -20.69 14.47
C TYR A 58 -2.80 -20.67 13.00
N HIS A 59 -2.66 -21.84 12.36
CA HIS A 59 -2.25 -21.91 10.96
C HIS A 59 -3.29 -21.32 10.01
N VAL A 60 -4.58 -21.49 10.28
CA VAL A 60 -5.64 -20.84 9.50
C VAL A 60 -5.51 -19.32 9.58
N ILE A 61 -5.38 -18.77 10.79
CA ILE A 61 -5.24 -17.32 11.00
C ILE A 61 -3.94 -16.80 10.37
N PHE A 62 -2.83 -17.52 10.56
CA PHE A 62 -1.53 -17.18 10.02
C PHE A 62 -1.53 -17.15 8.49
N ILE A 63 -2.12 -18.16 7.83
CA ILE A 63 -2.23 -18.21 6.37
C ILE A 63 -3.04 -17.01 5.86
N MET A 64 -4.17 -16.70 6.50
CA MET A 64 -5.02 -15.56 6.10
C MET A 64 -4.29 -14.22 6.29
N PHE A 65 -3.57 -14.06 7.41
CA PHE A 65 -2.73 -12.89 7.68
C PHE A 65 -1.62 -12.73 6.62
N VAL A 66 -0.80 -13.76 6.38
CA VAL A 66 0.29 -13.73 5.41
C VAL A 66 -0.23 -13.50 4.00
N TRP A 67 -1.33 -14.14 3.63
CA TRP A 67 -1.96 -13.95 2.32
C TRP A 67 -2.44 -12.50 2.13
N ALA A 68 -3.13 -11.93 3.11
CA ALA A 68 -3.59 -10.55 3.04
C ALA A 68 -2.43 -9.55 3.00
N TYR A 69 -1.38 -9.77 3.79
CA TYR A 69 -0.16 -8.96 3.77
C TYR A 69 0.54 -9.01 2.40
N TRP A 70 0.73 -10.23 1.86
CA TRP A 70 1.28 -10.45 0.52
C TRP A 70 0.48 -9.74 -0.57
N LYS A 71 -0.85 -9.89 -0.55
CA LYS A 71 -1.73 -9.23 -1.51
C LYS A 71 -1.64 -7.71 -1.40
N THR A 72 -1.46 -7.15 -0.21
CA THR A 72 -1.31 -5.71 -0.01
C THR A 72 0.01 -5.17 -0.57
N ILE A 73 1.11 -5.88 -0.35
CA ILE A 73 2.45 -5.53 -0.87
C ILE A 73 2.48 -5.62 -2.41
N PHE A 74 2.08 -6.77 -2.96
CA PHE A 74 2.36 -7.08 -4.36
C PHE A 74 1.23 -6.72 -5.33
N THR A 75 0.05 -6.33 -4.84
CA THR A 75 -0.99 -5.76 -5.71
C THR A 75 -0.58 -4.35 -6.13
N ARG A 76 -0.21 -4.21 -7.40
CA ARG A 76 0.23 -2.93 -7.94
C ARG A 76 -0.89 -1.88 -7.86
N PRO A 77 -0.58 -0.63 -7.48
CA PRO A 77 -1.56 0.44 -7.50
C PRO A 77 -2.00 0.71 -8.94
N MET A 78 -3.31 0.85 -9.14
CA MET A 78 -3.89 1.14 -10.45
C MET A 78 -3.60 2.59 -10.86
N ASN A 79 -3.12 2.77 -12.09
CA ASN A 79 -2.90 4.07 -12.70
C ASN A 79 -4.21 4.58 -13.35
N PRO A 80 -4.39 5.89 -13.51
CA PRO A 80 -5.46 6.44 -14.34
C PRO A 80 -5.47 5.86 -15.76
N LEU A 81 -6.66 5.77 -16.35
CA LEU A 81 -6.84 5.35 -17.75
C LEU A 81 -6.18 6.36 -18.71
N LYS A 82 -5.85 5.90 -19.92
CA LYS A 82 -5.18 6.73 -20.94
C LYS A 82 -6.00 7.95 -21.36
N GLU A 83 -7.32 7.88 -21.31
CA GLU A 83 -8.23 9.00 -21.61
C GLU A 83 -8.01 10.24 -20.71
N PHE A 84 -7.48 10.04 -19.50
CA PHE A 84 -7.15 11.15 -18.60
C PHE A 84 -5.79 11.78 -18.90
N GLN A 85 -4.95 11.12 -19.72
CA GLN A 85 -3.65 11.65 -20.13
C GLN A 85 -3.86 12.69 -21.22
N LEU A 86 -3.13 13.81 -21.15
CA LEU A 86 -3.19 14.80 -22.23
C LEU A 86 -2.63 14.22 -23.52
N SER A 87 -3.27 14.57 -24.63
CA SER A 87 -2.72 14.33 -25.97
C SER A 87 -1.44 15.15 -26.19
N HIS A 88 -0.64 14.81 -27.20
CA HIS A 88 0.59 15.56 -27.48
C HIS A 88 0.29 17.04 -27.83
N SER A 89 -0.76 17.28 -28.61
CA SER A 89 -1.22 18.62 -28.98
C SER A 89 -1.69 19.42 -27.77
N ASP A 90 -2.41 18.80 -26.83
CA ASP A 90 -2.89 19.52 -25.64
C ASP A 90 -1.75 19.87 -24.69
N LYS A 91 -0.70 19.02 -24.61
CA LYS A 91 0.51 19.33 -23.84
C LYS A 91 1.24 20.54 -24.41
N GLU A 92 1.47 20.55 -25.72
CA GLU A 92 2.12 21.69 -26.38
C GLU A 92 1.29 22.98 -26.22
N LEU A 93 -0.03 22.89 -26.30
CA LEU A 93 -0.92 24.03 -26.08
C LEU A 93 -0.79 24.56 -24.64
N LEU A 94 -0.76 23.66 -23.65
CA LEU A 94 -0.62 24.02 -22.24
C LEU A 94 0.76 24.63 -21.93
N GLU A 95 1.83 24.09 -22.53
CA GLU A 95 3.21 24.56 -22.36
C GLU A 95 3.47 25.93 -23.00
N ARG A 96 2.74 26.28 -24.07
CA ARG A 96 2.85 27.59 -24.74
C ARG A 96 2.14 28.72 -23.98
N GLU A 97 1.24 28.39 -23.06
CA GLU A 97 0.48 29.38 -22.31
C GLU A 97 1.14 29.69 -20.97
N ASP A 98 1.61 30.93 -20.82
CA ASP A 98 2.27 31.41 -19.59
C ASP A 98 1.26 31.82 -18.49
N ARG A 99 0.02 32.13 -18.88
CA ARG A 99 -1.01 32.62 -17.95
C ARG A 99 -1.78 31.45 -17.33
N GLY A 100 -1.73 31.34 -16.01
CA GLY A 100 -2.44 30.28 -15.27
C GLY A 100 -3.95 30.23 -15.52
N GLU A 101 -4.60 31.36 -15.77
CA GLU A 101 -6.03 31.41 -16.12
C GLU A 101 -6.32 30.77 -17.48
N SER A 102 -5.48 31.06 -18.50
CA SER A 102 -5.58 30.48 -19.84
C SER A 102 -5.32 28.97 -19.81
N GLN A 103 -4.33 28.54 -19.03
CA GLN A 103 -4.07 27.10 -18.78
C GLN A 103 -5.28 26.40 -18.15
N GLN A 104 -5.94 27.03 -17.17
CA GLN A 104 -7.14 26.46 -16.55
C GLN A 104 -8.31 26.35 -17.51
N GLU A 105 -8.47 27.29 -18.45
CA GLU A 105 -9.53 27.21 -19.45
C GLU A 105 -9.32 26.05 -20.43
N ILE A 106 -8.08 25.81 -20.86
CA ILE A 106 -7.71 24.64 -21.66
C ILE A 106 -8.06 23.35 -20.90
N LEU A 107 -7.63 23.25 -19.64
CA LEU A 107 -7.91 22.08 -18.80
C LEU A 107 -9.42 21.88 -18.58
N ARG A 108 -10.21 22.96 -18.42
CA ARG A 108 -11.67 22.87 -18.30
C ARG A 108 -12.31 22.35 -19.57
N ARG A 109 -11.83 22.79 -20.75
CA ARG A 109 -12.32 22.30 -22.04
C ARG A 109 -12.10 20.79 -22.16
N ILE A 110 -10.88 20.32 -21.87
CA ILE A 110 -10.54 18.88 -21.92
C ILE A 110 -11.37 18.08 -20.90
N ALA A 111 -11.56 18.63 -19.69
CA ALA A 111 -12.30 17.96 -18.63
C ALA A 111 -13.79 17.76 -18.93
N LYS A 112 -14.39 18.54 -19.85
CA LYS A 112 -15.84 18.42 -20.19
C LYS A 112 -16.19 17.05 -20.75
N ASP A 113 -15.26 16.41 -21.45
CA ASP A 113 -15.46 15.12 -22.08
C ASP A 113 -15.07 13.94 -21.16
N LEU A 114 -14.73 14.22 -19.89
CA LEU A 114 -14.29 13.23 -18.91
C LEU A 114 -15.23 13.18 -17.70
N PRO A 115 -15.37 12.02 -17.04
CA PRO A 115 -16.21 11.88 -15.84
C PRO A 115 -15.48 12.46 -14.60
N ILE A 116 -15.29 13.78 -14.56
CA ILE A 116 -14.61 14.51 -13.47
C ILE A 116 -15.57 15.52 -12.85
N TYR A 117 -16.06 15.21 -11.66
CA TYR A 117 -17.02 16.04 -10.94
C TYR A 117 -16.37 16.87 -9.82
N THR A 118 -15.15 16.51 -9.39
CA THR A 118 -14.45 17.23 -8.32
C THR A 118 -13.51 18.32 -8.87
N ARG A 119 -13.25 19.33 -8.03
CA ARG A 119 -12.34 20.46 -8.32
C ARG A 119 -11.40 20.68 -7.13
N THR A 120 -10.41 21.54 -7.29
CA THR A 120 -9.63 22.06 -6.14
C THR A 120 -10.52 22.96 -5.27
N ASN A 121 -10.02 23.35 -4.09
CA ASN A 121 -10.71 24.32 -3.23
C ASN A 121 -10.93 25.68 -3.91
N SER A 122 -10.08 26.03 -4.89
CA SER A 122 -10.22 27.25 -5.71
C SER A 122 -11.13 27.07 -6.93
N GLY A 123 -11.79 25.91 -7.09
CA GLY A 123 -12.63 25.61 -8.26
C GLY A 123 -11.87 25.24 -9.54
N ALA A 124 -10.53 25.11 -9.47
CA ALA A 124 -9.68 24.75 -10.60
C ALA A 124 -9.77 23.25 -10.95
N ILE A 125 -9.40 22.91 -12.19
CA ILE A 125 -9.29 21.51 -12.62
C ILE A 125 -8.09 20.88 -11.92
N ARG A 126 -8.31 19.68 -11.36
CA ARG A 126 -7.27 18.94 -10.64
C ARG A 126 -6.31 18.34 -11.68
N PHE A 127 -5.18 18.98 -11.90
CA PHE A 127 -4.15 18.54 -12.84
C PHE A 127 -2.91 17.96 -12.15
N CYS A 128 -2.20 17.05 -12.81
CA CYS A 128 -0.88 16.57 -12.38
C CYS A 128 0.19 16.92 -13.42
N GLU A 129 1.01 17.93 -13.11
CA GLU A 129 2.12 18.36 -13.97
C GLU A 129 3.16 17.25 -14.19
N ARG A 130 3.50 16.48 -13.15
CA ARG A 130 4.50 15.41 -13.27
C ARG A 130 4.06 14.28 -14.20
N CYS A 131 2.79 13.91 -14.13
CA CYS A 131 2.24 12.81 -14.92
C CYS A 131 1.57 13.27 -16.22
N GLN A 132 1.43 14.60 -16.43
CA GLN A 132 0.75 15.21 -17.56
C GLN A 132 -0.64 14.59 -17.82
N LEU A 133 -1.47 14.54 -16.76
CA LEU A 133 -2.83 14.01 -16.79
C LEU A 133 -3.80 14.82 -15.93
N LEU A 134 -5.07 14.87 -16.34
CA LEU A 134 -6.17 15.36 -15.50
C LEU A 134 -6.46 14.30 -14.45
N LYS A 135 -6.44 14.65 -13.17
CA LYS A 135 -6.62 13.69 -12.07
C LYS A 135 -8.09 13.26 -12.04
N PRO A 136 -8.40 11.95 -12.21
CA PRO A 136 -9.72 11.44 -11.92
C PRO A 136 -10.15 11.78 -10.49
N ASP A 137 -11.45 11.72 -10.23
CA ASP A 137 -11.98 11.93 -8.88
C ASP A 137 -11.32 10.96 -7.89
N ARG A 138 -10.94 11.49 -6.72
CA ARG A 138 -10.20 10.77 -5.66
C ARG A 138 -8.79 10.27 -6.04
N CYS A 139 -8.28 10.60 -7.22
CA CYS A 139 -6.91 10.27 -7.62
C CYS A 139 -5.91 11.28 -7.06
N HIS A 140 -4.78 10.82 -6.50
CA HIS A 140 -3.70 11.70 -6.03
C HIS A 140 -2.34 11.22 -6.57
N HIS A 141 -1.39 12.14 -6.70
CA HIS A 141 -0.02 11.81 -7.08
C HIS A 141 0.78 11.41 -5.84
N CYS A 142 1.33 10.20 -5.83
CA CYS A 142 2.27 9.78 -4.81
C CYS A 142 3.69 10.06 -5.30
N SER A 143 4.42 10.93 -4.60
CA SER A 143 5.81 11.26 -4.92
C SER A 143 6.78 10.09 -4.72
N VAL A 144 6.47 9.16 -3.79
CA VAL A 144 7.29 7.97 -3.53
C VAL A 144 7.12 6.94 -4.65
N CYS A 145 5.88 6.68 -5.07
CA CYS A 145 5.59 5.80 -6.20
C CYS A 145 5.84 6.47 -7.57
N ASP A 146 6.07 7.79 -7.58
CA ASP A 146 6.27 8.65 -8.75
C ASP A 146 5.17 8.51 -9.81
N LYS A 147 3.91 8.38 -9.35
CA LYS A 147 2.75 8.20 -10.23
C LYS A 147 1.45 8.60 -9.57
N CYS A 148 0.43 8.88 -10.39
CA CYS A 148 -0.94 9.04 -9.94
C CYS A 148 -1.57 7.69 -9.56
N ILE A 149 -2.21 7.66 -8.40
CA ILE A 149 -2.83 6.49 -7.79
C ILE A 149 -4.34 6.73 -7.71
N LEU A 150 -5.13 5.83 -8.31
CA LEU A 150 -6.60 5.90 -8.22
C LEU A 150 -7.08 5.65 -6.80
N LYS A 151 -8.05 6.45 -6.35
CA LYS A 151 -8.61 6.40 -4.98
C LYS A 151 -7.49 6.27 -3.94
N MET A 152 -6.45 7.09 -4.07
CA MET A 152 -5.29 7.03 -3.18
C MET A 152 -5.75 7.29 -1.75
N ASP A 153 -5.38 6.40 -0.85
CA ASP A 153 -5.56 6.60 0.58
C ASP A 153 -4.26 7.16 1.16
N HIS A 154 -3.20 6.36 1.15
CA HIS A 154 -1.87 6.79 1.58
C HIS A 154 -0.76 5.95 0.94
N HIS A 155 0.49 6.37 1.11
CA HIS A 155 1.66 5.53 0.86
C HIS A 155 2.07 4.87 2.18
N CYS A 156 2.16 3.54 2.21
CA CYS A 156 2.42 2.79 3.42
C CYS A 156 3.82 2.14 3.37
N PRO A 157 4.79 2.62 4.18
CA PRO A 157 6.13 2.05 4.21
C PRO A 157 6.16 0.57 4.64
N TRP A 158 5.25 0.16 5.53
CA TRP A 158 5.15 -1.20 6.06
C TRP A 158 4.77 -2.27 5.04
N VAL A 159 4.23 -1.86 3.89
CA VAL A 159 3.94 -2.74 2.75
C VAL A 159 4.72 -2.34 1.50
N ASN A 160 5.63 -1.36 1.62
CA ASN A 160 6.39 -0.75 0.52
C ASN A 160 5.52 -0.47 -0.73
N ASN A 161 4.31 0.03 -0.52
CA ASN A 161 3.34 0.20 -1.59
C ASN A 161 2.33 1.29 -1.25
N CYS A 162 1.71 1.85 -2.30
CA CYS A 162 0.58 2.74 -2.12
C CYS A 162 -0.69 1.95 -1.86
N VAL A 163 -1.44 2.36 -0.83
CA VAL A 163 -2.79 1.89 -0.58
C VAL A 163 -3.75 2.78 -1.36
N GLY A 164 -4.49 2.18 -2.28
CA GLY A 164 -5.44 2.87 -3.13
C GLY A 164 -6.48 1.91 -3.69
N PHE A 165 -7.13 2.26 -4.79
CA PHE A 165 -8.27 1.53 -5.33
C PHE A 165 -8.06 0.01 -5.44
N SER A 166 -6.93 -0.43 -6.00
CA SER A 166 -6.70 -1.85 -6.33
C SER A 166 -6.39 -2.74 -5.13
N ASN A 167 -5.89 -2.18 -4.02
CA ASN A 167 -5.45 -2.96 -2.85
C ASN A 167 -6.10 -2.53 -1.53
N TYR A 168 -6.99 -1.54 -1.52
CA TYR A 168 -7.67 -1.07 -0.31
C TYR A 168 -8.36 -2.20 0.46
N LYS A 169 -9.07 -3.10 -0.24
CA LYS A 169 -9.69 -4.28 0.39
C LYS A 169 -8.66 -5.20 1.05
N PHE A 170 -7.53 -5.46 0.38
CA PHE A 170 -6.47 -6.31 0.93
C PHE A 170 -5.82 -5.66 2.16
N PHE A 171 -5.62 -4.34 2.13
CA PHE A 171 -5.11 -3.59 3.27
C PHE A 171 -6.04 -3.71 4.49
N MET A 172 -7.37 -3.55 4.29
CA MET A 172 -8.34 -3.71 5.37
C MET A 172 -8.37 -5.15 5.94
N LEU A 173 -8.29 -6.17 5.06
CA LEU A 173 -8.18 -7.56 5.50
C LEU A 173 -6.86 -7.82 6.24
N PHE A 174 -5.76 -7.24 5.79
CA PHE A 174 -4.47 -7.32 6.47
C PHE A 174 -4.57 -6.77 7.90
N LEU A 175 -5.18 -5.59 8.10
CA LEU A 175 -5.36 -5.03 9.45
C LEU A 175 -6.25 -5.92 10.32
N ALA A 176 -7.37 -6.42 9.79
CA ALA A 176 -8.29 -7.28 10.52
C ALA A 176 -7.65 -8.61 10.93
N TYR A 177 -6.94 -9.29 10.01
CA TYR A 177 -6.25 -10.54 10.33
C TYR A 177 -5.01 -10.32 11.20
N SER A 178 -4.34 -9.16 11.13
CA SER A 178 -3.28 -8.79 12.08
C SER A 178 -3.82 -8.71 13.50
N LEU A 179 -4.95 -8.02 13.69
CA LEU A 179 -5.59 -7.91 14.99
C LEU A 179 -6.02 -9.29 15.51
N LEU A 180 -6.68 -10.10 14.67
CA LEU A 180 -7.09 -11.45 15.04
C LEU A 180 -5.89 -12.34 15.42
N TYR A 181 -4.80 -12.26 14.66
CA TYR A 181 -3.55 -12.97 14.93
C TYR A 181 -2.98 -12.60 16.29
N CYS A 182 -2.85 -11.30 16.58
CA CYS A 182 -2.34 -10.82 17.86
C CYS A 182 -3.25 -11.26 19.02
N LEU A 183 -4.58 -11.08 18.89
CA LEU A 183 -5.53 -11.47 19.92
C LEU A 183 -5.51 -12.98 20.20
N PHE A 184 -5.41 -13.80 19.15
CA PHE A 184 -5.34 -15.25 19.29
C PHE A 184 -4.08 -15.67 20.04
N ILE A 185 -2.91 -15.14 19.66
CA ILE A 185 -1.65 -15.41 20.37
C ILE A 185 -1.76 -14.96 21.82
N THR A 186 -2.16 -13.71 22.07
CA THR A 186 -2.24 -13.18 23.44
C THR A 186 -3.20 -14.00 24.31
N ALA A 187 -4.38 -14.35 23.79
CA ALA A 187 -5.36 -15.11 24.57
C ALA A 187 -4.87 -16.53 24.92
N THR A 188 -4.23 -17.21 23.97
CA THR A 188 -3.76 -18.59 24.17
C THR A 188 -2.46 -18.67 24.97
N ASP A 189 -1.57 -17.68 24.82
CA ASP A 189 -0.31 -17.59 25.56
C ASP A 189 -0.50 -17.11 27.00
N LEU A 190 -1.55 -16.33 27.29
CA LEU A 190 -1.76 -15.70 28.61
C LEU A 190 -1.68 -16.70 29.79
N GLN A 191 -2.28 -17.87 29.66
CA GLN A 191 -2.24 -18.89 30.72
C GLN A 191 -0.82 -19.44 30.97
N TYR A 192 -0.02 -19.61 29.91
CA TYR A 192 1.36 -20.10 30.00
C TYR A 192 2.29 -19.00 30.47
N PHE A 193 2.03 -17.77 30.06
CA PHE A 193 2.71 -16.59 30.60
C PHE A 193 2.50 -16.50 32.10
N ILE A 194 1.27 -16.64 32.61
CA ILE A 194 1.00 -16.66 34.05
C ILE A 194 1.75 -17.82 34.72
N LYS A 195 1.68 -19.03 34.16
CA LYS A 195 2.37 -20.23 34.67
C LYS A 195 3.90 -20.07 34.72
N PHE A 196 4.50 -19.28 33.83
CA PHE A 196 5.93 -19.00 33.86
C PHE A 196 6.35 -18.19 35.09
N TRP A 197 5.45 -17.35 35.63
CA TRP A 197 5.71 -16.47 36.78
C TRP A 197 5.19 -17.00 38.11
N THR A 198 4.43 -18.10 38.11
CA THR A 198 3.90 -18.74 39.32
C THR A 198 4.52 -20.10 39.55
#